data_AF-A0AAN8X3T1-F1
#
_entry.id   AF-A0AAN8X3T1-F1
#
_cell.length_a   1.000
_cell.length_b   1.000
_cell.length_c   1.000
_cell.angle_alpha   90.00
_cell.angle_beta   90.00
_cell.angle_gamma   90.00
#
_symmetry.space_group_name_H-M   'P 1'
#
loop_
_entity.id
_entity.type
_entity.pdbx_description
1 polymer ?
#
loop_
_entity_poly.entity_id
_entity_poly.type
_entity_poly.pdbx_seq_one_letter_code
_entity_poly.pdbx_strand_id
1 'polypeptide(L)'
;MKHVRNLIIGSFTDKNSVLFWRNVELAPPINTDVTAWKFCHALHIIFRDGHPNVLRDAQSHVNKLKDMGQHFSHLAHGYGRLIRRYCELLVTKITFHQRNPRIPGPLALTPEELEALAENDANN
;
A
#
# COMPACT_ATOMS: atom_id res chain seq x y z
N MET A 1 -3.49 -17.47 2.92
CA MET A 1 -3.09 -17.00 4.27
C MET A 1 -1.57 -17.08 4.52
N LYS A 2 -0.88 -18.21 4.26
CA LYS A 2 0.57 -18.34 4.55
C LYS A 2 1.46 -17.27 3.86
N HIS A 3 1.23 -16.99 2.58
CA HIS A 3 2.05 -16.02 1.83
C HIS A 3 1.95 -14.59 2.36
N VAL A 4 0.75 -14.14 2.71
CA VAL A 4 0.52 -12.80 3.29
C VAL A 4 1.22 -12.65 4.64
N ARG A 5 1.11 -13.66 5.50
CA ARG A 5 1.81 -13.67 6.79
C ARG A 5 3.33 -13.58 6.60
N ASN A 6 3.89 -14.31 5.64
CA ASN A 6 5.31 -14.26 5.34
C ASN A 6 5.75 -12.89 4.81
N LEU A 7 4.91 -12.22 4.02
CA LEU A 7 5.17 -10.86 3.54
C LEU A 7 5.25 -9.85 4.68
N ILE A 8 4.32 -9.94 5.64
CA ILE A 8 4.33 -9.10 6.84
C ILE A 8 5.62 -9.36 7.64
N ILE A 9 5.89 -10.62 7.97
CA ILE A 9 7.08 -11.00 8.74
C ILE A 9 8.36 -10.51 8.04
N GLY A 10 8.49 -10.75 6.73
CA GLY A 10 9.62 -10.30 5.93
C GLY A 10 9.82 -8.79 6.02
N SER A 11 8.75 -7.99 5.93
CA SER A 11 8.86 -6.53 6.05
C SER A 11 9.42 -6.07 7.40
N PHE A 12 9.12 -6.78 8.50
CA PHE A 12 9.68 -6.50 9.81
C PHE A 12 11.11 -7.00 9.97
N THR A 13 11.44 -8.16 9.39
CA THR A 13 12.80 -8.70 9.38
C THR A 13 13.76 -7.76 8.64
N ASP A 14 13.35 -7.26 7.47
CA ASP A 14 14.19 -6.39 6.64
C ASP A 14 14.06 -4.91 7.00
N LYS A 15 13.04 -4.54 7.80
CA LYS A 15 12.67 -3.15 8.18
C LYS A 15 12.38 -2.23 6.98
N ASN A 16 12.02 -2.83 5.83
CA ASN A 16 11.73 -2.15 4.57
C ASN A 16 10.82 -3.04 3.69
N SER A 17 10.42 -2.55 2.52
CA SER A 17 9.66 -3.30 1.51
C SER A 17 10.42 -3.60 0.22
N VAL A 18 11.74 -3.40 0.20
CA VAL A 18 12.56 -3.56 -1.02
C VAL A 18 12.45 -4.98 -1.57
N LEU A 19 12.52 -6.00 -0.71
CA LEU A 19 12.36 -7.39 -1.17
C LEU A 19 10.97 -7.67 -1.74
N PHE A 20 9.92 -7.06 -1.17
CA PHE A 20 8.58 -7.19 -1.72
C PHE A 20 8.53 -6.61 -3.15
N TRP A 21 9.00 -5.39 -3.35
CA TRP A 21 8.97 -4.74 -4.66
C TRP A 21 9.86 -5.44 -5.69
N ARG A 22 11.03 -5.94 -5.27
CA ARG A 22 11.89 -6.77 -6.10
C ARG A 22 11.18 -8.06 -6.54
N ASN A 23 10.47 -8.73 -5.63
CA ASN A 23 9.71 -9.93 -5.98
C ASN A 23 8.56 -9.61 -6.96
N VAL A 24 7.93 -8.44 -6.83
CA VAL A 24 6.89 -7.98 -7.77
C VAL A 24 7.48 -7.73 -9.17
N GLU A 25 8.73 -7.27 -9.26
CA GLU A 25 9.44 -7.07 -10.54
C GLU A 25 9.90 -8.38 -11.17
N LEU A 26 10.28 -9.37 -10.36
CA LEU A 26 10.68 -10.70 -10.82
C LEU A 26 9.49 -11.61 -11.17
N ALA A 27 8.30 -11.30 -10.65
CA ALA A 27 7.09 -12.06 -10.92
C ALA A 27 6.60 -11.86 -12.36
N PRO A 28 5.80 -12.80 -12.90
CA PRO A 28 5.13 -12.60 -14.18
C PRO A 28 4.34 -11.29 -14.20
N PRO A 29 4.29 -10.58 -15.35
CA PRO A 29 3.54 -9.33 -15.46
C PRO A 29 2.08 -9.47 -15.02
N ILE A 30 1.58 -8.43 -14.34
CA ILE A 30 0.20 -8.35 -13.88
C ILE A 30 -0.71 -8.06 -15.09
N ASN A 31 -1.12 -9.13 -15.79
CA ASN A 31 -1.84 -9.04 -17.06
C ASN A 31 -3.31 -9.47 -16.96
N THR A 32 -3.77 -9.95 -15.81
CA THR A 32 -5.16 -10.37 -15.61
C THR A 32 -5.80 -9.62 -14.46
N ASP A 33 -7.11 -9.43 -14.53
CA ASP A 33 -7.87 -8.74 -13.49
C ASP A 33 -7.78 -9.46 -12.13
N VAL A 34 -7.76 -10.79 -12.12
CA VAL A 34 -7.55 -11.59 -10.90
C VAL A 34 -6.16 -11.38 -10.30
N THR A 35 -5.10 -11.32 -11.12
CA THR A 35 -3.74 -11.11 -10.61
C THR A 35 -3.54 -9.68 -10.11
N ALA A 36 -4.11 -8.69 -10.81
CA ALA A 36 -4.12 -7.29 -10.38
C ALA A 36 -4.87 -7.10 -9.06
N TRP A 37 -6.04 -7.72 -8.92
CA TRP A 37 -6.81 -7.67 -7.68
C TRP A 37 -6.02 -8.27 -6.50
N LYS A 38 -5.42 -9.46 -6.70
CA LYS A 38 -4.58 -10.11 -5.68
C LYS A 38 -3.38 -9.26 -5.30
N PHE A 39 -2.75 -8.60 -6.27
CA PHE A 39 -1.64 -7.69 -6.03
C PHE A 39 -2.08 -6.48 -5.20
N CYS A 40 -3.16 -5.78 -5.58
CA CYS A 40 -3.71 -4.67 -4.81
C CYS A 40 -4.05 -5.10 -3.37
N HIS A 41 -4.64 -6.28 -3.21
CA HIS A 41 -4.99 -6.82 -1.91
C HIS A 41 -3.76 -7.11 -1.05
N ALA A 42 -2.74 -7.78 -1.60
CA ALA A 42 -1.50 -8.06 -0.89
C ALA A 42 -0.80 -6.76 -0.47
N LEU A 43 -0.75 -5.77 -1.36
CA LEU A 43 -0.15 -4.48 -1.09
C LEU A 43 -0.89 -3.72 0.02
N HIS A 44 -2.23 -3.74 0.00
CA HIS A 44 -3.03 -3.16 1.07
C HIS A 44 -2.72 -3.80 2.43
N ILE A 45 -2.60 -5.13 2.48
CA ILE A 45 -2.29 -5.81 3.74
C ILE A 45 -0.92 -5.41 4.25
N ILE A 46 0.10 -5.35 3.39
CA ILE A 46 1.43 -4.91 3.81
C ILE A 46 1.42 -3.45 4.28
N PHE A 47 0.66 -2.56 3.64
CA PHE A 47 0.52 -1.17 4.09
C PHE A 47 -0.20 -1.02 5.42
N ARG A 48 -1.05 -1.99 5.77
CA ARG A 48 -1.80 -1.98 7.02
C ARG A 48 -0.99 -2.60 8.16
N ASP A 49 -0.45 -3.79 7.91
CA ASP A 49 0.09 -4.66 8.96
C ASP A 49 1.60 -4.86 8.87
N GLY A 50 2.28 -4.33 7.85
CA GLY A 50 3.72 -4.42 7.67
C GLY A 50 4.52 -3.37 8.44
N HIS A 51 5.84 -3.38 8.27
CA HIS A 51 6.72 -2.42 8.92
C HIS A 51 6.38 -0.97 8.53
N PRO A 52 6.48 0.02 9.43
CA PRO A 52 6.09 1.41 9.14
C PRO A 52 6.79 2.03 7.91
N ASN A 53 8.04 1.66 7.66
CA ASN A 53 8.80 2.14 6.50
C ASN A 53 8.22 1.69 5.16
N VAL A 54 7.38 0.65 5.11
CA VAL A 54 6.85 0.15 3.83
C VAL A 54 6.06 1.23 3.08
N LEU A 55 5.30 2.08 3.79
CA LEU A 55 4.56 3.19 3.19
C LEU A 55 5.50 4.29 2.65
N ARG A 56 6.66 4.49 3.28
CA ARG A 56 7.70 5.40 2.82
C ARG A 56 8.41 4.86 1.57
N ASP A 57 8.76 3.58 1.58
CA ASP A 57 9.41 2.92 0.45
C ASP A 57 8.49 2.88 -0.78
N ALA A 58 7.19 2.71 -0.58
CA ALA A 58 6.20 2.65 -1.65
C ALA A 58 6.04 3.95 -2.45
N GLN A 59 6.59 5.09 -1.98
CA GLN A 59 6.53 6.37 -2.68
C GLN A 59 7.13 6.31 -4.10
N SER A 60 8.26 5.61 -4.26
CA SER A 60 8.91 5.43 -5.57
C SER A 60 8.06 4.60 -6.55
N HIS A 61 7.05 3.88 -6.06
CA HIS A 61 6.20 2.98 -6.84
C HIS A 61 4.81 3.56 -7.12
N VAL A 62 4.52 4.81 -6.74
CA VAL A 62 3.23 5.48 -6.99
C VAL A 62 2.88 5.51 -8.48
N ASN A 63 3.83 5.80 -9.36
CA ASN A 63 3.58 5.85 -10.80
C ASN A 63 3.18 4.47 -11.35
N LYS A 64 3.85 3.40 -10.90
CA LYS A 64 3.49 2.01 -11.25
C LYS A 64 2.04 1.67 -10.89
N LEU A 65 1.56 2.14 -9.73
CA LEU A 65 0.16 1.94 -9.32
C LEU A 65 -0.82 2.74 -10.18
N LYS A 66 -0.47 3.98 -10.55
CA LYS A 66 -1.30 4.80 -11.45
C LYS A 66 -1.40 4.15 -12.83
N ASP A 67 -0.27 3.72 -13.39
CA ASP A 67 -0.20 3.09 -14.71
C ASP A 67 -1.00 1.78 -14.75
N MET A 68 -0.87 0.96 -13.71
CA MET A 68 -1.68 -0.26 -13.57
C MET A 68 -3.18 0.06 -13.48
N GLY A 69 -3.56 1.06 -12.68
CA GLY A 69 -4.95 1.50 -12.58
C GLY A 69 -5.53 1.98 -13.92
N GLN A 70 -4.74 2.68 -14.74
CA GLN A 70 -5.14 3.10 -16.08
C GLN A 70 -5.23 1.92 -17.05
N HIS A 71 -4.27 1.00 -17.02
CA HIS A 71 -4.28 -0.21 -17.85
C HIS A 71 -5.58 -1.01 -17.70
N PHE A 72 -6.01 -1.27 -16.45
CA PHE A 72 -7.23 -2.01 -16.17
C PHE A 72 -8.52 -1.17 -16.31
N SER A 73 -8.42 0.15 -16.54
CA SER A 73 -9.59 1.04 -16.64
C SER A 73 -10.44 0.82 -17.89
N HIS A 74 -9.82 0.31 -18.97
CA HIS A 74 -10.47 0.09 -20.26
C HIS A 74 -11.30 -1.21 -20.29
N LEU A 75 -11.17 -2.07 -19.29
CA LEU A 75 -11.93 -3.32 -19.20
C LEU A 75 -13.36 -3.03 -18.73
N ALA A 76 -14.30 -3.06 -19.69
CA ALA A 76 -15.73 -2.84 -19.44
C ALA A 76 -16.39 -3.96 -18.62
N HIS A 77 -15.82 -5.16 -18.65
CA HIS A 77 -16.28 -6.34 -17.90
C HIS A 77 -15.20 -6.83 -16.93
N GLY A 78 -15.61 -7.57 -15.89
CA GLY A 78 -14.71 -8.07 -14.85
C GLY A 78 -14.35 -7.03 -13.79
N TYR A 79 -13.19 -7.18 -13.16
CA TYR A 79 -12.79 -6.35 -12.02
C TYR A 79 -12.12 -5.01 -12.39
N GLY A 80 -12.01 -4.65 -13.67
CA GLY A 80 -11.23 -3.50 -14.15
C GLY A 80 -11.54 -2.18 -13.44
N ARG A 81 -12.82 -1.82 -13.34
CA ARG A 81 -13.26 -0.61 -12.59
C ARG A 81 -12.89 -0.67 -11.10
N LEU A 82 -13.01 -1.84 -10.47
CA LEU A 82 -12.67 -2.01 -9.06
C LEU A 82 -11.16 -1.94 -8.84
N ILE A 83 -10.35 -2.53 -9.74
CA ILE A 83 -8.89 -2.46 -9.71
C ILE A 83 -8.43 -1.00 -9.80
N ARG A 84 -8.98 -0.23 -10.74
CA ARG A 84 -8.67 1.20 -10.85
C ARG A 84 -8.93 1.94 -9.54
N ARG A 85 -10.12 1.78 -8.96
CA ARG A 85 -10.46 2.40 -7.67
C ARG A 85 -9.55 1.94 -6.53
N TYR A 86 -9.17 0.67 -6.52
CA TYR A 86 -8.24 0.14 -5.52
C TYR A 86 -6.83 0.77 -5.69
N CYS A 87 -6.35 0.94 -6.92
CA CYS A 87 -5.08 1.63 -7.17
C CYS A 87 -5.13 3.08 -6.69
N GLU A 88 -6.21 3.80 -6.98
CA GLU A 88 -6.44 5.17 -6.48
C GLU A 88 -6.44 5.22 -4.95
N LEU A 89 -7.09 4.25 -4.28
CA LEU A 89 -7.07 4.11 -2.82
C LEU A 89 -5.65 3.90 -2.29
N LEU A 90 -4.88 2.99 -2.90
CA LEU A 90 -3.51 2.68 -2.47
C LEU A 90 -2.59 3.90 -2.65
N VAL A 91 -2.68 4.59 -3.78
CA VAL A 91 -1.94 5.84 -4.01
C VAL A 91 -2.32 6.90 -2.98
N THR A 92 -3.62 7.07 -2.71
CA THR A 92 -4.10 8.00 -1.67
C THR A 92 -3.53 7.66 -0.31
N LYS A 93 -3.51 6.37 0.07
CA LYS A 93 -2.92 5.90 1.32
C LYS A 93 -1.43 6.23 1.39
N ILE A 94 -0.67 5.98 0.33
CA ILE A 94 0.77 6.29 0.26
C ILE A 94 0.99 7.81 0.43
N THR A 95 0.29 8.65 -0.33
CA THR A 95 0.42 10.11 -0.25
C THR A 95 -0.01 10.67 1.10
N PHE A 96 -1.06 10.11 1.71
CA PHE A 96 -1.51 10.50 3.04
C PHE A 96 -0.43 10.24 4.10
N HIS A 97 0.18 9.05 4.11
CA HIS A 97 1.23 8.72 5.09
C HIS A 97 2.55 9.43 4.81
N GLN A 98 2.78 9.90 3.58
CA GLN A 98 3.90 10.79 3.29
C GLN A 98 3.80 12.11 4.06
N ARG A 99 2.58 12.67 4.11
CA ARG A 99 2.28 13.94 4.80
C ARG A 99 2.10 13.75 6.29
N ASN A 100 1.65 12.57 6.71
CA ASN A 100 1.32 12.24 8.10
C ASN A 100 2.08 10.97 8.55
N PRO A 101 3.42 11.01 8.65
CA PRO A 101 4.23 9.82 8.94
C PRO A 101 3.99 9.23 10.34
N ARG A 102 3.39 10.01 11.24
CA ARG A 102 3.08 9.60 12.62
C ARG A 102 1.77 8.82 12.73
N ILE A 103 0.92 8.86 11.70
CA ILE A 103 -0.32 8.08 11.68
C ILE A 103 0.00 6.63 11.31
N PRO A 104 -0.49 5.64 12.08
CA PRO A 104 -0.15 4.24 11.86
C PRO A 104 -0.90 3.67 10.65
N GLY A 105 -0.29 2.65 10.01
CA GLY A 105 -0.82 1.97 8.83
C GLY A 105 -2.28 1.46 8.95
N PRO A 106 -2.72 0.93 10.10
CA PRO A 106 -4.12 0.54 10.30
C PRO A 106 -5.12 1.69 10.38
N LEU A 107 -4.67 2.95 10.52
CA LEU A 107 -5.50 4.12 10.84
C LEU A 107 -6.32 3.96 12.14
N ALA A 108 -5.81 3.14 13.06
CA ALA A 108 -6.39 2.97 14.39
C ALA A 108 -5.53 3.74 15.38
N LEU A 109 -6.12 4.75 16.00
CA LEU A 109 -5.56 5.58 17.06
C LEU A 109 -6.63 5.76 18.13
N THR A 110 -6.24 5.82 19.39
CA THR A 110 -7.16 6.27 20.45
C THR A 110 -7.38 7.78 20.35
N PRO A 111 -8.47 8.33 20.93
CA PRO A 111 -8.66 9.78 20.99
C PRO A 111 -7.47 10.51 21.60
N GLU A 112 -6.85 9.94 22.64
CA GLU A 112 -5.70 10.53 23.33
C GLU A 112 -4.46 10.56 22.44
N GLU A 113 -4.20 9.48 21.68
CA GLU A 113 -3.11 9.45 20.72
C GLU A 113 -3.33 10.45 19.58
N LEU A 114 -4.58 10.63 19.14
CA LEU A 114 -4.93 11.60 18.10
C LEU A 114 -4.75 13.04 18.59
N GLU A 115 -5.17 13.36 19.82
CA GLU A 115 -4.97 14.66 20.45
C GLU A 115 -3.47 14.96 20.59
N ALA A 116 -2.68 14.00 21.08
CA ALA A 116 -1.24 14.15 21.21
C ALA A 116 -0.55 14.40 19.85
N LEU A 117 -1.04 13.80 18.76
CA LEU A 117 -0.54 14.08 17.42
C LEU A 117 -0.88 15.51 16.98
N ALA A 118 -2.11 15.96 17.23
CA ALA A 118 -2.57 17.30 16.86
C ALA A 118 -1.83 18.41 17.62
N GLU A 119 -1.62 18.24 18.93
CA GLU A 119 -0.87 19.21 19.74
C GLU A 119 0.59 19.35 19.27
N ASN A 120 1.23 18.24 18.92
CA ASN A 120 2.59 18.24 18.42
C ASN A 120 2.73 18.83 17.00
N ASP A 121 1.67 18.77 16.16
CA ASP A 121 1.65 19.46 14.86
C ASP A 121 1.37 20.96 15.00
N ALA A 122 0.60 21.38 16.00
CA ALA A 122 0.34 22.80 16.25
C ALA A 122 1.57 23.56 16.78
N ASN A 123 2.48 22.84 17.43
CA ASN A 123 3.69 23.38 18.06
C ASN A 123 4.94 23.38 17.14
N ASN A 124 4.83 22.95 15.88
CA ASN A 124 5.95 22.85 14.93
C ASN A 124 5.61 23.43 13.56
#